data_AF-A0AAW9J7D0-F1
#
_entry.id   AF-A0AAW9J7D0-F1
#
_cell.length_a   1.000
_cell.length_b   1.000
_cell.length_c   1.000
_cell.angle_alpha   90.00
_cell.angle_beta   90.00
_cell.angle_gamma   90.00
#
_symmetry.space_group_name_H-M   'P 1'
#
loop_
_entity.id
_entity.type
_entity.pdbx_description
1 polymer ?
#
loop_
_entity_poly.entity_id
_entity_poly.type
_entity_poly.pdbx_seq_one_letter_code
_entity_poly.pdbx_strand_id
1 'polypeptide(L)'
;SGSLVTYGRALVVITGTGMNTEIGKIAHLMEETQEKQTPLQASLDDFSKKLAIGILIICALVFGLSLYRGTNMLDSLMFAVALAVAAIPEALSSIVTIVLALGTQKMAKENAIIKKLRAVEGLGSVSVI
;
A
#
# COMPACT_ATOMS: atom_id res chain seq x y z
N SER A 1 -5.44 18.81 -28.83
CA SER A 1 -6.14 17.81 -29.66
C SER A 1 -6.99 16.92 -28.78
N GLY A 2 -8.32 16.97 -28.92
CA GLY A 2 -9.25 16.21 -28.08
C GLY A 2 -10.72 16.63 -28.26
N SER A 3 -10.94 17.82 -28.82
CA SER A 3 -12.28 18.33 -29.14
C SER A 3 -12.68 17.97 -30.57
N LEU A 4 -13.97 17.66 -30.76
CA LEU A 4 -14.57 17.33 -32.06
C LEU A 4 -15.29 18.56 -32.64
N VAL A 5 -15.09 18.84 -33.92
CA VAL A 5 -15.83 19.89 -34.63
C VAL A 5 -17.14 19.30 -35.13
N THR A 6 -18.27 19.83 -34.68
CA THR A 6 -19.60 19.30 -34.99
C THR A 6 -20.18 19.81 -36.31
N TYR A 7 -19.91 21.06 -36.70
CA TYR A 7 -20.29 21.59 -38.00
C TYR A 7 -19.44 22.80 -38.41
N GLY A 8 -19.40 23.11 -39.71
CA GLY A 8 -18.71 24.28 -40.27
C GLY A 8 -17.36 23.96 -40.90
N ARG A 9 -16.66 25.02 -41.33
CA ARG A 9 -15.30 24.95 -41.87
C ARG A 9 -14.45 26.00 -41.19
N ALA A 10 -13.24 25.61 -40.80
CA ALA A 10 -12.26 26.51 -40.21
C ALA A 10 -10.89 26.21 -40.81
N LEU A 11 -10.09 27.26 -41.01
CA LEU A 11 -8.68 27.15 -41.32
C LEU A 11 -7.92 27.56 -40.05
N VAL A 12 -7.00 26.72 -39.59
CA VAL A 12 -6.30 26.92 -38.32
C VAL A 12 -4.80 26.64 -38.47
N VAL A 13 -4.01 27.36 -37.68
CA VAL A 13 -2.57 27.17 -37.59
C VAL A 13 -2.27 26.20 -36.46
N ILE A 14 -1.38 25.25 -36.71
CA ILE A 14 -0.93 24.28 -35.72
C ILE A 14 0.13 24.95 -34.84
N THR A 15 -0.17 25.12 -33.56
CA THR A 15 0.74 25.76 -32.58
C THR A 15 1.54 24.76 -31.74
N GLY A 16 1.16 23.48 -31.74
CA GLY A 16 1.86 22.43 -31.00
C GLY A 16 1.37 21.03 -31.34
N THR A 17 2.26 20.04 -31.20
CA THR A 17 1.99 18.62 -31.50
C THR A 17 2.52 17.71 -30.40
N GLY A 18 1.93 16.53 -30.23
CA GLY A 18 2.34 15.54 -29.23
C GLY A 18 2.23 16.07 -27.79
N MET A 19 3.27 15.86 -26.99
CA MET A 19 3.31 16.25 -25.57
C MET A 19 3.31 17.77 -25.34
N ASN A 20 3.66 18.56 -26.36
CA ASN A 20 3.60 20.02 -26.29
C ASN A 20 2.17 20.59 -26.42
N THR A 21 1.17 19.73 -26.65
CA THR A 21 -0.25 20.15 -26.65
C THR A 21 -0.81 20.19 -25.23
N GLU A 22 -1.90 20.91 -25.00
CA GLU A 22 -2.58 20.94 -23.70
C GLU A 22 -3.03 19.55 -23.21
N ILE A 23 -3.45 18.66 -24.13
CA ILE A 23 -3.77 17.27 -23.80
C ILE A 23 -2.49 16.49 -23.45
N GLY A 24 -1.39 16.76 -24.14
CA GLY A 24 -0.07 16.21 -23.81
C GLY A 24 0.41 16.61 -22.42
N LYS A 25 0.20 17.87 -22.01
CA LYS A 25 0.50 18.35 -20.66
C LYS A 25 -0.36 17.65 -19.60
N ILE A 26 -1.66 17.46 -19.85
CA ILE A 26 -2.54 16.71 -18.93
C ILE A 26 -2.08 15.26 -18.82
N ALA A 27 -1.74 14.60 -19.93
CA ALA A 27 -1.22 13.23 -19.92
C ALA A 27 0.08 13.13 -19.10
N HIS A 28 1.00 14.07 -19.27
CA HIS A 28 2.24 14.14 -18.49
C HIS A 28 1.97 14.28 -16.99
N LEU A 29 1.05 15.19 -16.61
CA LEU A 29 0.68 15.39 -15.21
C LEU A 29 0.04 14.13 -14.61
N MET A 30 -0.77 13.40 -15.38
CA MET A 30 -1.35 12.13 -14.94
C MET A 30 -0.29 11.04 -14.73
N GLU A 31 0.77 11.05 -15.55
CA GLU A 31 1.86 10.06 -15.51
C GLU A 31 2.88 10.36 -14.41
N GLU A 32 3.18 11.64 -14.15
CA GLU A 32 4.02 12.09 -13.03
C GLU A 32 3.36 11.92 -11.65
N THR A 33 2.05 11.76 -11.61
CA THR A 33 1.33 11.58 -10.34
C THR A 33 1.66 10.21 -9.76
N GLN A 34 2.56 10.19 -8.78
CA GLN A 34 2.94 8.97 -8.08
C GLN A 34 1.75 8.36 -7.32
N GLU A 35 1.61 7.04 -7.41
CA GLU A 35 0.66 6.31 -6.58
C GLU A 35 1.08 6.43 -5.11
N LYS A 36 0.26 7.13 -4.32
CA LYS A 36 0.40 7.15 -2.86
C LYS A 36 -0.06 5.83 -2.27
N GLN A 37 0.57 5.44 -1.16
CA GLN A 37 0.11 4.31 -0.36
C GLN A 37 -1.31 4.57 0.18
N THR A 38 -2.08 3.51 0.36
CA THR A 38 -3.42 3.61 0.93
C THR A 38 -3.37 3.75 2.46
N PRO A 39 -4.36 4.41 3.09
CA PRO A 39 -4.35 4.65 4.55
C PRO A 39 -4.23 3.37 5.42
N LEU A 40 -4.75 2.23 4.99
CA LEU A 40 -4.64 0.92 5.62
C LEU A 40 -3.24 0.36 5.46
N GLN A 41 -2.59 0.52 4.30
CA GLN A 41 -1.18 0.14 4.14
C GLN A 41 -0.30 0.93 5.11
N ALA A 42 -0.49 2.24 5.19
CA ALA A 42 0.22 3.08 6.15
C ALA A 42 -0.03 2.63 7.61
N SER A 43 -1.29 2.32 7.94
CA SER A 43 -1.66 1.84 9.28
C SER A 43 -1.08 0.46 9.61
N LEU A 44 -1.02 -0.45 8.63
CA LEU A 44 -0.45 -1.79 8.79
C LEU A 44 1.06 -1.74 8.92
N ASP A 45 1.73 -0.86 8.19
CA ASP A 45 3.16 -0.63 8.31
C ASP A 45 3.50 -0.09 9.71
N ASP A 46 2.73 0.88 10.19
CA ASP A 46 2.88 1.41 11.56
C ASP A 46 2.60 0.37 12.64
N PHE A 47 1.56 -0.45 12.46
CA PHE A 47 1.23 -1.54 13.37
C PHE A 47 2.34 -2.59 13.39
N SER A 48 2.78 -3.05 12.23
CA SER A 48 3.85 -4.04 12.08
C SER A 48 5.16 -3.54 12.68
N LYS A 49 5.47 -2.25 12.50
CA LYS A 49 6.65 -1.62 13.09
C LYS A 49 6.58 -1.58 14.61
N LYS A 50 5.44 -1.21 15.20
CA LYS A 50 5.24 -1.23 16.66
C LYS A 50 5.39 -2.64 17.23
N LEU A 51 4.83 -3.63 16.56
CA LEU A 51 4.91 -5.04 16.96
C LEU A 51 6.36 -5.54 16.90
N ALA A 52 7.09 -5.23 15.81
CA ALA A 52 8.50 -5.59 15.65
C ALA A 52 9.38 -4.98 16.75
N ILE A 53 9.15 -3.72 17.12
CA ILE A 53 9.87 -3.08 18.23
C ILE A 53 9.60 -3.83 19.54
N GLY A 54 8.34 -4.19 19.82
CA GLY A 54 7.98 -4.97 21.00
C GLY A 54 8.68 -6.34 21.04
N ILE A 55 8.67 -7.07 19.93
CA ILE A 55 9.36 -8.37 19.80
C ILE A 55 10.86 -8.22 20.05
N LEU A 56 11.49 -7.18 19.49
CA LEU A 56 12.92 -6.93 19.64
C LEU A 56 13.30 -6.66 21.11
N ILE A 57 12.48 -5.88 21.83
CA ILE A 57 12.68 -5.63 23.26
C ILE A 57 12.60 -6.94 24.04
N ILE A 58 11.59 -7.78 23.78
CA ILE A 58 11.44 -9.07 24.45
C ILE A 58 12.63 -9.98 24.14
N CYS A 59 13.08 -10.04 22.89
CA CYS A 59 14.24 -10.83 22.48
C CYS A 59 15.52 -10.37 23.19
N ALA A 60 15.75 -9.06 23.30
CA ALA A 60 16.91 -8.51 24.00
C ALA A 60 16.87 -8.83 25.51
N LEU A 61 15.70 -8.76 26.14
CA LEU A 61 15.50 -9.13 27.54
C LEU A 61 15.76 -10.61 27.78
N VAL A 62 15.19 -11.49 26.95
CA VAL A 62 15.36 -12.95 27.04
C VAL A 62 16.83 -13.33 26.81
N PHE A 63 17.49 -12.72 25.83
CA PHE A 63 18.91 -12.94 25.56
C PHE A 63 19.79 -12.49 26.73
N GLY A 64 19.55 -11.30 27.28
CA GLY A 64 20.27 -10.78 28.45
C GLY A 64 20.09 -11.66 29.69
N LEU A 65 18.86 -12.12 29.95
CA LEU A 65 18.58 -13.05 31.05
C LEU A 65 19.24 -14.41 30.85
N SER A 66 19.27 -14.92 29.61
CA SER A 66 19.88 -16.22 29.29
C SER A 66 21.40 -16.19 29.47
N LEU A 67 22.04 -15.08 29.11
CA LEU A 67 23.46 -14.86 29.37
C LEU A 67 23.77 -14.75 30.86
N TYR A 68 22.95 -14.02 31.63
CA TYR A 68 23.12 -13.94 33.09
C TYR A 68 23.00 -15.31 33.77
N ARG A 69 22.19 -16.21 33.21
CA ARG A 69 21.99 -17.58 33.70
C ARG A 69 23.16 -18.52 33.37
N GLY A 70 24.18 -18.06 32.64
CA GLY A 70 25.36 -18.85 32.28
C GLY A 70 25.13 -19.84 31.13
N THR A 71 24.05 -19.67 30.35
CA THR A 71 23.81 -20.52 29.17
C THR A 71 24.75 -20.13 28.02
N ASN A 72 25.01 -21.08 27.12
CA ASN A 72 25.93 -20.87 26.01
C ASN A 72 25.44 -19.72 25.12
N MET A 73 26.34 -18.83 24.69
CA MET A 73 26.01 -17.63 23.90
C MET A 73 25.25 -17.99 22.62
N LEU A 74 25.64 -19.09 21.98
CA LEU A 74 25.00 -19.58 20.76
C LEU A 74 23.58 -20.08 21.02
N ASP A 75 23.35 -20.82 22.12
CA ASP A 75 22.02 -21.34 22.46
C ASP A 75 21.05 -20.21 22.83
N SER A 76 21.54 -19.21 23.57
CA SER A 76 20.78 -18.00 23.90
C SER A 76 20.35 -17.23 22.66
N LEU A 77 21.26 -17.09 21.69
CA LEU A 77 20.97 -16.40 20.43
C LEU A 77 19.96 -17.19 19.59
N MET A 78 20.13 -18.51 19.49
CA MET A 78 19.25 -19.37 18.73
C MET A 78 17.81 -19.36 19.30
N PHE A 79 17.67 -19.31 20.62
CA PHE A 79 16.38 -19.18 21.29
C PHE A 79 15.73 -17.81 21.02
N ALA A 80 16.49 -16.72 21.11
CA ALA A 80 15.98 -15.38 20.82
C ALA A 80 15.51 -15.24 19.36
N VAL A 81 16.26 -15.78 18.40
CA VAL A 81 15.89 -15.80 16.98
C VAL A 81 14.65 -16.67 16.74
N ALA A 82 14.55 -17.84 17.37
CA ALA A 82 13.38 -18.70 17.27
C ALA A 82 12.11 -18.00 17.77
N LEU A 83 12.20 -17.27 18.89
CA LEU A 83 11.11 -16.47 19.42
C LEU A 83 10.73 -15.31 18.50
N ALA A 84 11.73 -14.62 17.93
CA ALA A 84 11.48 -13.55 16.96
C ALA A 84 10.74 -14.05 15.71
N VAL A 85 11.18 -15.18 15.13
CA VAL A 85 10.55 -15.78 13.94
C VAL A 85 9.13 -16.25 14.24
N ALA A 86 8.90 -16.87 15.40
CA ALA A 86 7.56 -17.30 15.81
C ALA A 86 6.56 -16.14 15.98
N ALA A 87 7.05 -14.92 16.21
CA ALA A 87 6.22 -13.74 16.41
C ALA A 87 6.01 -12.91 15.13
N ILE A 88 6.57 -13.32 13.98
CA ILE A 88 6.39 -12.60 12.71
C ILE A 88 4.90 -12.64 12.31
N PRO A 89 4.25 -11.48 12.06
CA PRO A 89 2.84 -11.43 11.70
C PRO A 89 2.64 -11.74 10.20
N GLU A 90 3.11 -12.90 9.74
CA GLU A 90 3.04 -13.32 8.34
C GLU A 90 1.59 -13.41 7.82
N ALA A 91 0.66 -13.78 8.70
CA ALA A 91 -0.75 -13.90 8.35
C ALA A 91 -1.45 -12.54 8.11
N LEU A 92 -0.90 -11.42 8.60
CA LEU A 92 -1.59 -10.13 8.58
C LEU A 92 -1.85 -9.64 7.14
N SER A 93 -0.86 -9.77 6.26
CA SER A 93 -0.98 -9.34 4.86
C SER A 93 -2.00 -10.18 4.08
N SER A 94 -2.03 -11.48 4.35
CA SER A 94 -2.99 -12.42 3.74
C SER A 94 -4.42 -12.13 4.17
N ILE A 95 -4.65 -11.89 5.47
CA ILE A 95 -5.98 -11.57 6.02
C ILE A 95 -6.52 -10.28 5.40
N VAL A 96 -5.69 -9.24 5.29
CA VAL A 96 -6.10 -7.95 4.70
C VAL A 96 -6.52 -8.12 3.25
N THR A 97 -5.76 -8.89 2.47
CA THR A 97 -6.09 -9.16 1.06
C THR A 97 -7.43 -9.89 0.93
N ILE A 98 -7.71 -10.86 1.80
CA ILE A 98 -8.99 -11.58 1.83
C ILE A 98 -10.14 -10.62 2.16
N VAL A 99 -9.99 -9.77 3.17
CA VAL A 99 -11.03 -8.79 3.55
C VAL A 99 -11.31 -7.80 2.41
N LEU A 100 -10.26 -7.30 1.74
CA LEU A 100 -10.41 -6.42 0.58
C LEU A 100 -11.09 -7.13 -0.62
N ALA A 101 -10.79 -8.42 -0.84
CA ALA A 101 -11.44 -9.22 -1.87
C ALA A 101 -12.93 -9.42 -1.58
N LEU A 102 -13.30 -9.70 -0.33
CA LEU A 102 -14.71 -9.79 0.09
C LEU A 102 -15.44 -8.45 -0.08
N GLY A 103 -14.79 -7.33 0.27
CA GLY A 103 -15.32 -5.98 0.06
C GLY A 103 -15.53 -5.68 -1.43
N THR A 104 -14.57 -6.06 -2.28
CA THR A 104 -14.66 -5.93 -3.74
C THR A 104 -15.80 -6.77 -4.30
N GLN A 105 -15.96 -8.01 -3.82
CA GLN A 105 -17.05 -8.90 -4.24
C GLN A 105 -18.42 -8.31 -3.85
N LYS A 106 -18.53 -7.69 -2.67
CA LYS A 106 -19.74 -6.98 -2.25
C LYS A 106 -20.04 -5.78 -3.16
N MET A 107 -19.04 -4.97 -3.48
CA MET A 107 -19.22 -3.82 -4.40
C MET A 107 -19.61 -4.26 -5.81
N ALA A 108 -19.03 -5.34 -6.31
CA ALA A 108 -19.37 -5.88 -7.63
C ALA A 108 -20.83 -6.34 -7.72
N LYS A 109 -21.41 -6.88 -6.63
CA LYS A 109 -22.85 -7.21 -6.56
C LYS A 109 -23.76 -5.99 -6.67
N GLU A 110 -23.28 -4.83 -6.22
CA GLU A 110 -23.97 -3.55 -6.31
C GLU A 110 -23.66 -2.80 -7.63
N ASN A 111 -23.17 -3.49 -8.67
CA ASN A 111 -22.77 -2.94 -9.97
C ASN A 111 -21.58 -1.96 -9.93
N ALA A 112 -20.80 -1.93 -8.86
CA ALA A 112 -19.56 -1.15 -8.76
C ALA A 112 -18.33 -2.04 -9.02
N ILE A 113 -17.78 -1.97 -10.23
CA ILE A 113 -16.60 -2.76 -10.62
C ILE A 113 -15.32 -2.07 -10.16
N ILE A 114 -14.62 -2.70 -9.22
CA ILE A 114 -13.34 -2.23 -8.70
C ILE A 114 -12.19 -2.88 -9.47
N LYS A 115 -11.38 -2.07 -10.17
CA LYS A 115 -10.18 -2.55 -10.92
C LYS A 115 -8.97 -2.84 -10.02
N LYS A 116 -8.88 -2.19 -8.86
CA LYS A 116 -7.75 -2.32 -7.92
C LYS A 116 -8.29 -2.54 -6.51
N LEU A 117 -7.94 -3.64 -5.84
CA LEU A 117 -8.42 -3.96 -4.48
C LEU A 117 -8.19 -2.82 -3.47
N ARG A 118 -7.07 -2.09 -3.64
CA ARG A 118 -6.70 -0.88 -2.89
C ARG A 118 -7.76 0.23 -2.94
N ALA A 119 -8.56 0.31 -4.01
CA ALA A 119 -9.57 1.34 -4.16
C ALA A 119 -10.80 1.12 -3.26
N VAL A 120 -11.06 -0.13 -2.83
CA VAL A 120 -12.15 -0.43 -1.87
C VAL A 120 -11.95 0.30 -0.55
N GLU A 121 -10.71 0.32 -0.09
CA GLU A 121 -10.31 0.97 1.14
C GLU A 121 -10.34 2.50 1.00
N GLY A 122 -9.84 3.01 -0.13
CA GLY A 122 -9.93 4.42 -0.49
C GLY A 122 -11.35 4.95 -0.35
N LEU A 123 -12.33 4.27 -0.96
CA LEU A 123 -13.75 4.62 -0.88
C LEU A 123 -14.29 4.69 0.55
N GLY A 124 -13.85 3.81 1.45
CA GLY A 124 -14.28 3.81 2.85
C GLY A 124 -13.64 4.92 3.71
N SER A 125 -12.52 5.49 3.25
CA SER A 125 -11.76 6.54 3.95
C SER A 125 -11.98 7.95 3.40
N VAL A 126 -12.80 8.11 2.35
CA VAL A 126 -13.10 9.41 1.75
C VAL A 126 -13.89 10.28 2.72
N SER A 127 -13.35 11.45 3.03
CA SER A 127 -14.00 12.47 3.85
C SER A 127 -14.47 13.69 3.04
N VAL A 128 -13.95 13.86 1.81
CA VAL A 128 -14.28 14.96 0.88
C VAL A 128 -14.40 14.38 -0.52
N ILE A 129 -15.48 14.72 -1.24
CA ILE A 129 -15.75 14.33 -2.63
C ILE A 129 -15.40 15.50 -3.54
#